data_AF-A0A9R1V4P4-F1
#
_entry.id   AF-A0A9R1V4P4-F1
#
_cell.length_a   1.000
_cell.length_b   1.000
_cell.length_c   1.000
_cell.angle_alpha   90.00
_cell.angle_beta   90.00
_cell.angle_gamma   90.00
#
_symmetry.space_group_name_H-M   'P 1'
#
loop_
_entity.id
_entity.type
_entity.pdbx_description
1 polymer ?
#
loop_
_entity_poly.entity_id
_entity_poly.type
_entity_poly.pdbx_seq_one_letter_code
_entity_poly.pdbx_strand_id
1 'polypeptide(L)'
;MYRIVDAKENLGESEVREAHFTKILFYIRIGDKEKALEQLKVTQGKKVVVGKRMDLVFYTLQMGFFYMDFDLISRSIDKAKK
;
A
#
# COMPACT_ATOMS: atom_id res chain seq x y z
N MET A 1 -8.53 -14.48 5.26
CA MET A 1 -8.13 -13.07 5.42
C MET A 1 -7.62 -12.88 6.85
N TYR A 2 -6.31 -12.73 7.03
CA TYR A 2 -5.69 -12.66 8.36
C TYR A 2 -5.79 -11.25 8.96
N ARG A 3 -6.01 -11.14 10.28
CA ARG A 3 -5.82 -9.87 10.99
C ARG A 3 -4.33 -9.61 11.16
N ILE A 4 -3.90 -8.36 11.07
CA ILE A 4 -2.47 -7.99 11.15
C ILE A 4 -1.84 -8.46 12.49
N VAL A 5 -2.60 -8.44 13.58
CA VAL A 5 -2.13 -8.89 14.90
C VAL A 5 -1.89 -10.40 14.90
N ASP A 6 -2.90 -11.18 14.49
CA ASP A 6 -2.81 -12.65 14.39
C ASP A 6 -1.64 -13.09 13.49
N ALA A 7 -1.44 -12.40 12.37
CA ALA A 7 -0.34 -12.71 11.45
C ALA A 7 1.04 -12.37 12.04
N LYS A 8 1.17 -11.30 12.84
CA LYS A 8 2.43 -10.93 13.48
C LYS A 8 2.81 -11.88 14.60
N GLU A 9 1.83 -12.38 15.34
CA GLU A 9 2.06 -13.21 16.52
C GLU A 9 2.20 -14.70 16.15
N ASN A 10 1.53 -15.15 15.09
CA ASN A 10 1.40 -16.58 14.81
C ASN A 10 1.88 -17.02 13.42
N LEU A 11 2.19 -16.09 12.51
CA LEU A 11 2.52 -16.40 11.10
C LEU A 11 3.85 -15.78 10.65
N GLY A 12 4.24 -16.09 9.41
CA GLY A 12 5.47 -15.60 8.80
C GLY A 12 5.35 -14.19 8.23
N GLU A 13 6.48 -13.65 7.78
CA GLU A 13 6.53 -12.31 7.18
C GLU A 13 5.64 -12.17 5.93
N SER A 14 5.42 -13.26 5.21
CA SER A 14 4.61 -13.25 3.98
C SER A 14 3.14 -13.00 4.29
N GLU A 15 2.61 -13.64 5.32
CA GLU A 15 1.23 -13.50 5.81
C GLU A 15 1.03 -12.12 6.44
N VAL A 16 2.02 -11.60 7.18
CA VAL A 16 2.00 -10.22 7.68
C VAL A 16 1.92 -9.23 6.53
N ARG A 17 2.71 -9.42 5.46
CA ARG A 17 2.66 -8.55 4.27
C ARG A 17 1.29 -8.61 3.58
N GLU A 18 0.71 -9.79 3.42
CA GLU A 18 -0.61 -9.96 2.81
C GLU A 18 -1.72 -9.28 3.64
N ALA A 19 -1.64 -9.36 4.97
CA ALA A 19 -2.57 -8.67 5.86
C ALA A 19 -2.51 -7.14 5.70
N HIS A 20 -1.30 -6.58 5.58
CA HIS A 20 -1.14 -5.15 5.28
C HIS A 20 -1.69 -4.77 3.91
N PHE A 21 -1.42 -5.59 2.89
CA PHE A 21 -1.91 -5.37 1.53
C PHE A 21 -3.44 -5.36 1.47
N THR A 22 -4.07 -6.34 2.11
CA THR A 22 -5.53 -6.44 2.17
C THR A 22 -6.14 -5.22 2.88
N LYS A 23 -5.48 -4.69 3.91
CA LYS A 23 -5.93 -3.47 4.60
C LYS A 23 -5.84 -2.22 3.71
N ILE A 24 -4.79 -2.10 2.89
CA ILE A 24 -4.68 -1.01 1.91
C ILE A 24 -5.83 -1.08 0.91
N LEU A 25 -6.07 -2.26 0.32
CA LEU A 25 -7.15 -2.48 -0.64
C LEU A 25 -8.52 -2.16 -0.05
N PHE A 26 -8.74 -2.51 1.22
CA PHE A 26 -9.96 -2.16 1.92
C PHE A 26 -10.16 -0.64 1.98
N TYR A 27 -9.17 0.14 2.41
CA TYR A 27 -9.28 1.60 2.47
C TYR A 27 -9.49 2.24 1.10
N ILE A 28 -8.79 1.75 0.07
CA ILE A 28 -9.00 2.20 -1.32
C ILE A 28 -10.45 1.94 -1.75
N ARG A 29 -10.96 0.74 -1.49
CA ARG A 29 -12.31 0.32 -1.91
C ARG A 29 -13.42 1.15 -1.26
N ILE A 30 -13.23 1.61 -0.03
CA ILE A 30 -14.20 2.46 0.67
C ILE A 30 -13.98 3.97 0.44
N GLY A 31 -12.94 4.35 -0.32
CA GLY A 31 -12.63 5.75 -0.56
C GLY A 31 -11.99 6.50 0.63
N ASP A 32 -11.35 5.80 1.57
CA ASP A 32 -10.65 6.45 2.69
C ASP A 32 -9.20 6.75 2.31
N LYS A 33 -8.99 7.89 1.64
CA LYS A 33 -7.69 8.31 1.08
C LYS A 33 -6.60 8.39 2.14
N GLU A 34 -6.88 9.02 3.28
CA GLU A 34 -5.88 9.29 4.32
C GLU A 34 -5.37 7.99 4.94
N LYS A 35 -6.29 7.09 5.32
CA LYS A 35 -5.90 5.79 5.90
C LYS A 35 -5.20 4.89 4.88
N ALA A 36 -5.59 4.95 3.61
CA ALA A 36 -4.90 4.23 2.55
C ALA A 36 -3.44 4.70 2.42
N LEU A 37 -3.21 6.01 2.37
CA LEU A 37 -1.87 6.60 2.28
C LEU A 37 -1.02 6.32 3.52
N GLU A 38 -1.61 6.35 4.71
CA GLU A 38 -0.93 5.99 5.95
C GLU A 38 -0.46 4.52 5.92
N GLN A 39 -1.34 3.59 5.55
CA GLN A 39 -0.94 2.18 5.46
C GLN A 39 0.07 1.88 4.34
N LEU A 40 0.01 2.61 3.23
CA LEU A 40 1.02 2.51 2.18
C LEU A 40 2.40 2.91 2.71
N LYS A 41 2.52 3.99 3.48
CA LYS A 41 3.79 4.40 4.12
C LYS A 41 4.32 3.33 5.08
N VAL A 42 3.46 2.78 5.92
CA VAL A 42 3.83 1.69 6.86
C VAL A 42 4.37 0.47 6.11
N THR A 43 3.74 0.12 4.99
CA THR A 43 4.12 -1.06 4.19
C THR A 43 5.42 -0.81 3.41
N GLN A 44 5.63 0.41 2.90
CA GLN A 44 6.87 0.81 2.22
C GLN A 44 8.10 0.79 3.13
N GLY A 45 7.95 1.04 4.44
CA GLY A 45 9.05 1.00 5.41
C GLY A 45 9.56 -0.40 5.76
N LYS A 46 8.85 -1.46 5.35
CA LYS A 46 9.28 -2.85 5.56
C LYS A 46 10.15 -3.31 4.37
N LYS A 47 11.06 -4.26 4.56
CA LYS A 47 11.80 -4.88 3.44
C LYS A 47 10.80 -5.61 2.52
N VAL A 48 10.35 -4.92 1.48
CA VAL A 48 9.45 -5.45 0.45
C VAL A 48 10.27 -5.87 -0.77
N VAL A 49 9.96 -7.04 -1.33
CA VAL A 49 10.51 -7.53 -2.61
C VAL A 49 10.12 -6.55 -3.74
N VAL A 50 11.01 -6.33 -4.70
CA VAL A 50 10.87 -5.31 -5.76
C VAL A 50 9.50 -5.35 -6.47
N GLY A 51 9.00 -6.52 -6.86
CA GLY A 51 7.68 -6.63 -7.53
C GLY A 51 6.52 -6.07 -6.68
N LYS A 52 6.49 -6.43 -5.40
CA LYS A 52 5.48 -5.92 -4.44
C LYS A 52 5.64 -4.43 -4.16
N ARG A 53 6.80 -3.83 -4.43
CA ARG A 53 6.99 -2.37 -4.34
C ARG A 53 6.29 -1.65 -5.49
N MET A 54 6.34 -2.21 -6.70
CA MET A 54 5.70 -1.63 -7.88
C MET A 54 4.17 -1.59 -7.72
N ASP A 55 3.58 -2.66 -7.16
CA ASP A 55 2.14 -2.69 -6.85
C ASP A 55 1.72 -1.52 -5.95
N LEU A 56 2.49 -1.22 -4.89
CA LEU A 56 2.21 -0.10 -3.99
C LEU A 56 2.29 1.26 -4.69
N VAL A 57 3.20 1.41 -5.67
CA VAL A 57 3.30 2.61 -6.49
C VAL A 57 2.05 2.75 -7.37
N PHE A 58 1.60 1.67 -8.01
CA PHE A 58 0.40 1.69 -8.83
C PHE A 58 -0.87 2.04 -8.03
N TYR A 59 -1.04 1.51 -6.82
CA TYR A 59 -2.18 1.90 -5.97
C TYR A 59 -2.13 3.38 -5.58
N THR A 60 -0.94 3.90 -5.30
CA THR A 60 -0.77 5.33 -5.02
C THR A 60 -1.14 6.18 -6.23
N LEU A 61 -0.75 5.75 -7.44
CA LEU A 61 -1.07 6.40 -8.70
C LEU A 61 -2.57 6.35 -9.01
N GLN A 62 -3.22 5.19 -8.83
CA GLN A 62 -4.67 5.02 -9.01
C GLN A 62 -5.47 5.96 -8.11
N MET A 63 -5.09 6.07 -6.82
CA MET A 63 -5.70 7.04 -5.92
C MET A 63 -5.42 8.48 -6.35
N GLY A 64 -4.20 8.78 -6.80
CA GLY A 64 -3.86 10.08 -7.36
C GLY A 64 -4.82 10.48 -8.49
N PHE A 65 -5.08 9.58 -9.44
CA PHE A 65 -6.05 9.81 -10.50
C PHE A 65 -7.49 9.95 -9.99
N PHE A 66 -7.94 9.07 -9.10
CA PHE A 66 -9.30 9.09 -8.56
C PHE A 66 -9.63 10.41 -7.84
N TYR A 67 -8.68 10.95 -7.06
CA TYR A 67 -8.84 12.21 -6.33
C TYR A 67 -8.32 13.43 -7.08
N MET A 68 -7.87 13.29 -8.33
CA MET A 68 -7.21 14.35 -9.11
C MET A 68 -6.05 15.04 -8.36
N ASP A 69 -5.30 14.28 -7.57
CA ASP A 69 -4.15 14.76 -6.81
C ASP A 69 -2.88 14.69 -7.67
N PHE A 70 -2.65 15.73 -8.46
CA PHE A 70 -1.54 15.82 -9.40
C PHE A 70 -0.16 15.73 -8.73
N ASP A 71 -0.06 16.21 -7.49
CA ASP A 71 1.16 16.17 -6.69
C ASP A 71 1.47 14.72 -6.24
N LEU A 72 0.44 13.96 -5.85
CA LEU A 72 0.56 12.53 -5.58
C LEU A 72 0.89 11.72 -6.85
N ILE A 73 0.29 12.08 -8.00
CA ILE A 73 0.58 11.45 -9.30
C ILE A 73 2.05 11.66 -9.66
N SER A 74 2.54 12.90 -9.64
CA SER A 74 3.91 13.25 -10.01
C SER A 74 4.94 12.48 -9.16
N ARG A 75 4.78 12.50 -7.83
CA ARG A 75 5.65 11.73 -6.93
C ARG A 75 5.61 10.21 -7.17
N SER A 76 4.45 9.68 -7.54
CA SER A 76 4.29 8.24 -7.81
C SER A 76 5.01 7.83 -9.09
N ILE A 77 4.93 8.67 -10.14
CA ILE A 77 5.67 8.47 -11.39
C ILE A 77 7.18 8.52 -11.14
N ASP A 78 7.67 9.48 -10.37
CA ASP A 78 9.09 9.58 -10.04
C ASP A 78 9.60 8.39 -9.23
N LYS A 79 8.76 7.83 -8.36
CA LYS A 79 9.06 6.58 -7.64
C LYS A 79 9.08 5.37 -8.58
N ALA A 80 8.20 5.30 -9.58
CA ALA A 80 8.13 4.18 -10.52
C ALA A 80 9.35 4.10 -11.46
N LYS A 81 10.01 5.23 -11.72
CA LYS A 81 11.19 5.32 -12.60
C LYS A 81 12.49 4.86 -11.94
N LYS A 82 12.51 4.69 -10.62
CA LYS A 82 13.69 4.30 -9.83
C LYS A 82 13.66 2.83 -9.48
#